data_AF-A0A523N7L6-F1
#
_entry.id   AF-A0A523N7L6-F1
#
_cell.length_a   1.000
_cell.length_b   1.000
_cell.length_c   1.000
_cell.angle_alpha   90.00
_cell.angle_beta   90.00
_cell.angle_gamma   90.00
#
_symmetry.space_group_name_H-M   'P 1'
#
loop_
_entity.id
_entity.type
_entity.pdbx_description
1 polymer ?
#
loop_
_entity_poly.entity_id
_entity_poly.type
_entity_poly.pdbx_seq_one_letter_code
_entity_poly.pdbx_strand_id
1 'polypeptide(L)'
;MPTGLEDELGDILQKARDGKSWSQKDLAQAVDLPLEELRRMERYDLIPPEEVIARLAKVLDLEGQALSAIARNAWHPKEPVPDPALDLVCLNVFMGTYPVKCYLLRCSATGEAAVVDTGANPEAIIQKAREIKVKPSKILLTHAHPD
;
A
#
# COMPACT_ATOMS: atom_id res chain seq x y z
N MET A 1 2.52 -4.43 -18.52
CA MET A 1 3.10 -5.14 -17.37
C MET A 1 2.25 -4.79 -16.17
N PRO A 2 1.70 -5.75 -15.41
CA PRO A 2 1.15 -5.41 -14.11
C PRO A 2 2.24 -4.70 -13.31
N THR A 3 1.92 -3.54 -12.75
CA THR A 3 2.82 -2.85 -11.82
C THR A 3 3.09 -3.78 -10.65
N GLY A 4 4.34 -3.86 -10.20
CA GLY A 4 4.69 -4.64 -9.01
C GLY A 4 3.86 -4.18 -7.80
N LEU A 5 3.75 -5.04 -6.80
CA LEU A 5 3.21 -4.63 -5.51
C LEU A 5 4.03 -3.45 -4.99
N GLU A 6 3.36 -2.49 -4.36
CA GLU A 6 4.03 -1.36 -3.71
C GLU A 6 4.90 -1.84 -2.55
N ASP A 7 4.41 -2.80 -1.77
CA ASP A 7 5.09 -3.37 -0.62
C ASP A 7 5.56 -4.80 -0.90
N GLU A 8 6.87 -5.00 -0.75
CA GLU A 8 7.49 -6.32 -0.74
C GLU A 8 7.69 -6.82 0.70
N LEU A 9 8.27 -8.01 0.87
CA LEU A 9 8.50 -8.62 2.19
C LEU A 9 9.20 -7.63 3.15
N GLY A 10 10.28 -6.99 2.70
CA GLY A 10 11.05 -6.06 3.53
C GLY A 10 10.24 -4.87 4.02
N ASP A 11 9.40 -4.25 3.16
CA ASP A 11 8.51 -3.14 3.54
C ASP A 11 7.53 -3.58 4.62
N ILE A 12 6.91 -4.75 4.43
CA ILE A 12 5.92 -5.27 5.36
C ILE A 12 6.56 -5.53 6.72
N LEU A 13 7.74 -6.15 6.75
CA LEU A 13 8.46 -6.41 7.99
C LEU A 13 8.83 -5.11 8.70
N GLN A 14 9.40 -4.15 7.97
CA GLN A 14 9.77 -2.85 8.51
C GLN A 14 8.54 -2.10 9.06
N LYS A 15 7.47 -1.97 8.27
CA LYS A 15 6.25 -1.25 8.67
C LYS A 15 5.57 -1.88 9.88
N ALA A 16 5.46 -3.21 9.92
CA ALA A 16 4.88 -3.92 11.06
C ALA A 16 5.74 -3.75 12.33
N ARG A 17 7.06 -3.77 12.19
CA ARG A 17 8.00 -3.51 13.28
C ARG A 17 7.90 -2.07 13.78
N ASP A 18 7.89 -1.10 12.87
CA ASP A 18 7.78 0.33 13.19
C ASP A 18 6.44 0.62 13.88
N GLY A 19 5.35 -0.02 13.45
CA GLY A 19 4.03 0.04 14.11
C GLY A 19 4.03 -0.45 15.57
N LYS A 20 4.98 -1.31 15.95
CA LYS A 20 5.22 -1.74 17.34
C LYS A 20 6.25 -0.88 18.08
N SER A 21 6.80 0.15 17.43
CA SER A 21 7.91 0.96 17.95
C SER A 21 9.16 0.13 18.28
N TRP A 22 9.42 -0.93 17.51
CA TRP A 22 10.55 -1.83 17.72
C TRP A 22 11.75 -1.48 16.83
N SER A 23 12.95 -1.59 17.38
CA SER A 23 14.18 -1.60 16.57
C SER A 23 14.37 -2.96 15.88
N GLN A 24 15.23 -3.00 14.85
CA GLN A 24 15.63 -4.28 14.24
C GLN A 24 16.20 -5.27 15.28
N LYS A 25 16.88 -4.77 16.31
CA LYS A 25 17.42 -5.62 17.38
C LYS A 25 16.30 -6.25 18.21
N ASP A 26 15.24 -5.51 18.51
CA ASP A 26 14.10 -6.01 19.28
C ASP A 26 13.37 -7.11 18.52
N LEU A 27 13.12 -6.90 17.22
CA LEU A 27 12.51 -7.92 16.38
C LEU A 27 13.41 -9.17 16.26
N ALA A 28 14.70 -8.99 15.97
CA ALA A 28 15.65 -10.11 15.86
C ALA A 28 15.71 -10.95 17.15
N GLN A 29 15.69 -10.29 18.32
CA GLN A 29 15.61 -10.98 19.61
C GLN A 29 14.27 -11.71 19.80
N ALA A 30 13.15 -11.10 19.38
CA ALA A 30 11.82 -11.69 19.54
C ALA A 30 11.59 -12.94 18.67
N VAL A 31 12.25 -13.05 17.51
CA VAL A 31 12.15 -14.22 16.61
C VAL A 31 13.34 -15.18 16.67
N ASP A 32 14.28 -14.92 17.57
CA ASP A 32 15.54 -15.65 17.74
C ASP A 32 16.31 -15.77 16.41
N LEU A 33 16.60 -14.62 15.79
CA LEU A 33 17.38 -14.51 14.55
C LEU A 33 18.63 -13.65 14.74
N PRO A 34 19.71 -13.93 13.99
CA PRO A 34 20.82 -13.00 13.87
C PRO A 34 20.34 -11.65 13.30
N LEU A 35 20.79 -10.56 13.90
CA LEU A 35 20.42 -9.20 13.46
C LEU A 35 20.74 -8.95 11.98
N GLU A 36 21.85 -9.49 11.47
CA GLU A 36 22.23 -9.34 10.07
C GLU A 36 21.29 -10.05 9.11
N GLU A 37 20.68 -11.17 9.51
CA GLU A 37 19.67 -11.83 8.68
C GLU A 37 18.41 -10.97 8.57
N LEU A 38 17.93 -10.42 9.69
CA LEU A 38 16.78 -9.51 9.66
C LEU A 38 17.06 -8.27 8.80
N ARG A 39 18.26 -7.67 8.91
CA ARG A 39 18.67 -6.54 8.07
C ARG A 39 18.65 -6.88 6.59
N ARG A 40 19.11 -8.08 6.23
CA ARG A 40 19.08 -8.56 4.84
C ARG A 40 17.65 -8.79 4.36
N MET A 41 16.75 -9.28 5.22
CA MET A 41 15.33 -9.42 4.86
C MET A 41 14.67 -8.06 4.61
N GLU A 42 14.87 -7.07 5.49
CA GLU A 42 14.31 -5.71 5.33
C GLU A 42 14.88 -4.95 4.12
N ARG A 43 16.09 -5.34 3.63
CA ARG A 43 16.68 -4.79 2.40
C ARG A 43 16.47 -5.66 1.15
N TYR A 44 15.61 -6.68 1.22
CA TYR A 44 15.31 -7.60 0.11
C TYR A 44 16.50 -8.47 -0.37
N ASP A 45 17.57 -8.57 0.42
CA ASP A 45 18.77 -9.38 0.14
C ASP A 45 18.59 -10.86 0.53
N LEU A 46 17.49 -11.20 1.20
CA LEU A 46 17.23 -12.53 1.76
C LEU A 46 15.73 -12.81 1.86
N ILE A 47 15.26 -13.84 1.15
CA ILE A 47 13.96 -14.46 1.41
C ILE A 47 14.20 -15.61 2.39
N PRO A 48 13.63 -15.57 3.60
CA PRO A 48 13.91 -16.58 4.61
C PRO A 48 13.05 -17.85 4.41
N PRO A 49 13.40 -18.97 5.05
CA PRO A 49 12.60 -20.19 5.06
C PRO A 49 11.19 -20.00 5.66
N GLU A 50 10.29 -20.93 5.36
CA GLU A 50 8.87 -20.86 5.78
C GLU A 50 8.70 -20.77 7.30
N GLU A 51 9.49 -21.52 8.03
CA GLU A 51 9.48 -21.54 9.50
C GLU A 51 9.89 -20.20 10.09
N VAL A 52 10.74 -19.44 9.39
CA VAL A 52 11.16 -18.10 9.81
C VAL A 52 10.05 -17.08 9.50
N ILE A 53 9.45 -17.17 8.31
CA ILE A 53 8.29 -16.34 7.93
C ILE A 53 7.14 -16.53 8.93
N ALA A 54 6.84 -17.77 9.32
CA ALA A 54 5.79 -18.06 10.29
C ALA A 54 6.08 -17.45 11.68
N ARG A 55 7.35 -17.47 12.14
CA ARG A 55 7.75 -16.81 13.39
C ARG A 55 7.63 -15.29 13.29
N LEU A 56 8.14 -14.69 12.21
CA LEU A 56 8.02 -13.26 11.94
C LEU A 56 6.56 -12.82 11.91
N ALA A 57 5.71 -13.53 11.17
CA ALA A 57 4.29 -13.23 11.08
C ALA A 57 3.61 -13.25 12.44
N LYS A 58 3.86 -14.30 13.23
CA LYS A 58 3.30 -14.42 14.58
C LYS A 58 3.73 -13.27 15.50
N VAL A 59 5.02 -12.92 15.49
CA VAL A 59 5.57 -11.88 16.38
C VAL A 59 5.13 -10.48 15.97
N LEU A 60 4.94 -10.26 14.66
CA LEU A 60 4.51 -8.98 14.09
C LEU A 60 2.98 -8.83 13.98
N ASP A 61 2.20 -9.80 14.46
CA ASP A 61 0.74 -9.87 14.31
C ASP A 61 0.26 -9.78 12.84
N LEU A 62 0.99 -10.44 11.94
CA LEU A 62 0.68 -10.54 10.51
C LEU A 62 0.05 -11.91 10.18
N GLU A 63 -0.66 -11.97 9.04
CA GLU A 63 -1.15 -13.22 8.50
C GLU A 63 -0.01 -13.98 7.80
N GLY A 64 0.28 -15.20 8.26
CA GLY A 64 1.48 -15.93 7.87
C GLY A 64 1.45 -16.48 6.44
N GLN A 65 0.29 -16.94 5.96
CA GLN A 65 0.17 -17.49 4.61
C GLN A 65 0.31 -16.39 3.55
N ALA A 66 -0.30 -15.22 3.78
CA ALA A 66 -0.20 -14.05 2.94
C ALA A 66 1.24 -13.53 2.93
N LEU A 67 1.90 -13.40 4.09
CA LEU A 67 3.29 -12.98 4.15
C LEU A 67 4.21 -13.94 3.38
N SER A 68 3.99 -15.25 3.52
CA SER A 68 4.71 -16.28 2.78
C SER A 68 4.48 -16.20 1.27
N ALA A 69 3.23 -15.98 0.86
CA ALA A 69 2.87 -15.83 -0.54
C ALA A 69 3.49 -14.55 -1.14
N ILE A 70 3.51 -13.44 -0.41
CA ILE A 70 4.16 -12.20 -0.84
C ILE A 70 5.68 -12.41 -0.95
N ALA A 71 6.31 -13.02 0.05
CA ALA A 71 7.75 -13.33 0.05
C ALA A 71 8.18 -14.19 -1.17
N ARG A 72 7.26 -14.97 -1.74
CA ARG A 72 7.50 -15.83 -2.91
C ARG A 72 6.95 -15.26 -4.21
N ASN A 73 6.48 -14.02 -4.23
CA ASN A 73 5.80 -13.41 -5.38
C ASN A 73 4.62 -14.28 -5.88
N ALA A 74 3.93 -14.98 -4.98
CA ALA A 74 2.79 -15.83 -5.26
C ALA A 74 1.45 -15.14 -4.93
N TRP A 75 1.47 -14.07 -4.14
CA TRP A 75 0.28 -13.25 -3.88
C TRP A 75 0.15 -12.12 -4.90
N HIS A 76 -1.04 -11.98 -5.46
CA HIS A 76 -1.41 -10.86 -6.31
C HIS A 76 -2.85 -10.45 -6.00
N PRO A 77 -3.20 -9.15 -6.09
CA PRO A 77 -4.58 -8.73 -5.99
C PRO A 77 -5.40 -9.41 -7.08
N LYS A 78 -6.62 -9.82 -6.73
CA LYS A 78 -7.58 -10.26 -7.74
C LYS A 78 -7.89 -9.08 -8.65
N GLU A 79 -7.98 -9.34 -9.96
CA GLU A 79 -8.43 -8.34 -10.90
C GLU A 79 -9.77 -7.76 -10.44
N PRO A 80 -9.91 -6.43 -10.40
CA PRO A 80 -11.16 -5.82 -10.00
C PRO A 80 -12.25 -6.21 -11.00
N VAL A 81 -13.41 -6.62 -10.48
CA VAL A 81 -14.59 -6.84 -11.31
C VAL A 81 -15.13 -5.46 -11.70
N PRO A 82 -15.29 -5.15 -13.00
CA PRO A 82 -15.87 -3.88 -13.42
C PRO A 82 -17.28 -3.72 -12.85
N ASP A 83 -17.51 -2.62 -12.14
CA ASP A 83 -18.84 -2.24 -11.66
C ASP A 83 -19.40 -1.17 -12.62
N PRO A 84 -20.44 -1.46 -13.43
CA PRO A 84 -20.99 -0.46 -14.35
C PRO A 84 -21.58 0.77 -13.65
N ALA A 85 -21.88 0.68 -12.35
CA ALA A 85 -22.38 1.80 -11.55
C ALA A 85 -21.26 2.76 -11.10
N LEU A 86 -20.00 2.33 -11.17
CA LEU A 86 -18.85 3.07 -10.66
C LEU A 86 -17.76 3.22 -11.74
N ASP A 87 -17.24 4.42 -11.89
CA ASP A 87 -16.06 4.68 -12.72
C ASP A 87 -14.95 5.23 -11.83
N LEU A 88 -13.72 4.77 -12.04
CA LEU A 88 -12.56 5.14 -11.23
C LEU A 88 -11.52 5.79 -12.12
N VAL A 89 -11.25 7.07 -11.88
CA VAL A 89 -10.19 7.81 -12.55
C VAL A 89 -9.01 7.95 -11.61
N CYS A 90 -7.87 7.36 -11.97
CA CYS A 90 -6.61 7.53 -11.26
C CYS A 90 -5.84 8.73 -11.82
N LEU A 91 -5.47 9.65 -10.95
CA LEU A 91 -4.54 10.74 -11.21
C LEU A 91 -3.17 10.38 -10.65
N ASN A 92 -2.17 10.46 -11.51
CA ASN A 92 -0.76 10.36 -11.13
C ASN A 92 -0.27 11.79 -10.89
N VAL A 93 -0.05 12.16 -9.63
CA VAL A 93 0.46 13.47 -9.25
C VAL A 93 1.76 13.32 -8.46
N PHE A 94 2.40 14.42 -8.10
CA PHE A 94 3.67 14.40 -7.39
C PHE A 94 3.61 15.33 -6.17
N MET A 95 4.12 14.84 -5.04
CA MET A 95 4.50 15.67 -3.90
C MET A 95 6.02 15.83 -3.91
N GLY A 96 6.51 16.98 -4.38
CA GLY A 96 7.94 17.14 -4.67
C GLY A 96 8.38 16.19 -5.80
N THR A 97 9.31 15.28 -5.50
CA THR A 97 9.76 14.22 -6.43
C THR A 97 9.03 12.90 -6.22
N TYR A 98 8.18 12.79 -5.19
CA TYR A 98 7.54 11.54 -4.81
C TYR A 98 6.23 11.36 -5.61
N PRO A 99 6.08 10.29 -6.41
CA PRO A 99 4.85 10.03 -7.14
C PRO A 99 3.78 9.57 -6.16
N VAL A 100 2.61 10.19 -6.22
CA VAL A 100 1.45 9.84 -5.38
C VAL A 100 0.21 9.68 -6.26
N LYS A 101 -0.79 8.98 -5.73
CA LYS A 101 -2.05 8.73 -6.42
C LYS A 101 -3.15 9.56 -5.77
N CYS A 102 -4.05 10.03 -6.62
CA CYS A 102 -5.34 10.59 -6.21
C CYS A 102 -6.39 9.93 -7.08
N TYR A 103 -7.55 9.57 -6.52
CA TYR A 103 -8.59 8.90 -7.28
C TYR A 103 -9.89 9.71 -7.27
N LEU A 104 -10.58 9.73 -8.41
CA LEU A 104 -11.97 10.18 -8.48
C LEU A 104 -12.86 8.97 -8.72
N LEU A 105 -13.63 8.60 -7.70
CA LEU A 105 -14.66 7.57 -7.78
C LEU A 105 -15.99 8.22 -8.18
N ARG A 106 -16.43 8.00 -9.42
CA ARG A 106 -17.67 8.56 -9.97
C ARG A 106 -18.82 7.57 -9.84
N CYS A 107 -19.96 8.06 -9.36
CA CYS A 107 -21.23 7.35 -9.46
C CYS A 107 -21.90 7.65 -10.82
N SER A 108 -22.06 6.62 -11.66
CA SER A 108 -22.66 6.76 -12.99
C SER A 108 -24.14 7.18 -12.94
N ALA A 109 -24.86 6.87 -11.86
CA ALA A 109 -26.28 7.19 -11.72
C ALA A 109 -26.54 8.67 -11.37
N THR A 110 -25.66 9.30 -10.59
CA THR A 110 -25.88 10.67 -10.07
C THR A 110 -24.95 11.71 -10.68
N GLY A 111 -23.82 11.30 -11.26
CA GLY A 111 -22.76 12.21 -11.72
C GLY A 111 -21.94 12.81 -10.57
N GLU A 112 -22.19 12.41 -9.33
CA GLU A 112 -21.35 12.78 -8.19
C GLU A 112 -20.04 11.98 -8.18
N ALA A 113 -19.02 12.55 -7.53
CA ALA A 113 -17.75 11.87 -7.31
C ALA A 113 -17.28 11.98 -5.85
N ALA A 114 -16.60 10.95 -5.38
CA ALA A 114 -15.74 11.03 -4.21
C ALA A 114 -14.28 11.16 -4.67
N VAL A 115 -13.52 12.03 -4.02
CA VAL A 115 -12.07 12.10 -4.14
C VAL A 115 -11.46 11.19 -3.08
N VAL A 116 -10.59 10.26 -3.45
CA VAL A 116 -9.83 9.41 -2.52
C VAL A 116 -8.37 9.82 -2.58
N ASP A 117 -7.88 10.33 -1.44
CA ASP A 117 -6.62 11.06 -1.27
C ASP A 117 -6.51 12.27 -2.22
N THR A 118 -5.63 13.22 -1.90
CA THR A 118 -5.55 14.48 -2.67
C THR A 118 -4.24 14.65 -3.43
N GLY A 119 -3.23 13.85 -3.11
CA GLY A 119 -1.89 13.94 -3.68
C GLY A 119 -1.30 15.36 -3.60
N ALA A 120 -1.68 16.09 -2.55
CA ALA A 120 -1.42 17.51 -2.31
C ALA A 120 -1.57 18.45 -3.54
N ASN A 121 -2.45 18.13 -4.51
CA ASN A 121 -2.58 18.87 -5.77
C ASN A 121 -4.05 19.16 -6.13
N PRO A 122 -4.68 20.15 -5.47
CA PRO A 122 -6.09 20.46 -5.67
C PRO A 122 -6.40 20.93 -7.10
N GLU A 123 -5.47 21.62 -7.76
CA GLU A 123 -5.65 22.11 -9.14
C GLU A 123 -5.84 20.97 -10.14
N ALA A 124 -5.03 19.90 -10.04
CA ALA A 124 -5.15 18.73 -10.90
C ALA A 124 -6.52 18.03 -10.72
N ILE A 125 -7.00 17.95 -9.49
CA ILE A 125 -8.31 17.36 -9.16
C ILE A 125 -9.44 18.21 -9.75
N ILE A 126 -9.39 19.53 -9.55
CA ILE A 126 -10.39 20.47 -10.07
C ILE A 126 -10.42 20.41 -11.60
N GLN A 127 -9.26 20.40 -12.25
CA GLN A 127 -9.15 20.30 -13.70
C GLN A 127 -9.75 18.98 -14.20
N LYS A 128 -9.38 17.86 -13.59
CA LYS A 128 -9.90 16.54 -14.00
C LYS A 128 -11.40 16.44 -13.78
N ALA A 129 -11.92 16.93 -12.65
CA ALA A 129 -13.36 16.90 -12.35
C ALA A 129 -14.18 17.68 -13.39
N ARG A 130 -13.68 18.84 -13.85
CA ARG A 130 -14.29 19.62 -14.93
C ARG A 130 -14.25 18.89 -16.27
N GLU A 131 -13.10 18.30 -16.61
CA GLU A 131 -12.90 17.54 -17.84
C GLU A 131 -13.88 16.37 -17.96
N ILE A 132 -14.03 15.57 -16.88
CA ILE A 132 -14.92 14.41 -16.86
C ILE A 132 -16.36 14.75 -16.41
N LYS A 133 -16.66 16.04 -16.24
CA LYS A 133 -17.98 16.59 -15.90
C LYS A 133 -18.63 15.96 -14.67
N VAL A 134 -17.85 15.77 -13.60
CA VAL A 134 -18.35 15.28 -12.31
C VAL A 134 -18.38 16.39 -11.28
N LYS A 135 -19.22 16.19 -10.26
CA LYS A 135 -19.28 17.06 -9.08
C LYS A 135 -18.71 16.32 -7.87
N PRO A 136 -17.47 16.60 -7.45
CA PRO A 136 -16.95 16.09 -6.19
C PRO A 136 -17.88 16.50 -5.03
N SER A 137 -18.39 15.53 -4.28
CA SER A 137 -19.26 15.75 -3.11
C SER A 137 -18.66 15.22 -1.81
N LYS A 138 -17.58 14.44 -1.90
CA LYS A 138 -16.88 13.84 -0.76
C LYS A 138 -15.37 13.84 -0.99
N ILE A 139 -14.60 13.94 0.09
CA ILE A 139 -13.16 13.68 0.14
C ILE A 139 -12.95 12.58 1.19
N LEU A 140 -12.29 11.51 0.80
CA LEU A 140 -11.96 10.35 1.62
C LEU A 140 -10.44 10.31 1.73
N LEU A 141 -9.92 10.32 2.96
CA LEU A 141 -8.48 10.24 3.23
C LEU A 141 -8.16 8.85 3.77
N THR A 142 -7.18 8.18 3.17
CA THR A 142 -6.77 6.82 3.58
C THR A 142 -5.98 6.85 4.89
N HIS A 143 -5.16 7.88 5.09
CA HIS A 143 -4.35 8.09 6.29
C HIS A 143 -3.97 9.57 6.45
N ALA A 144 -3.34 9.91 7.56
CA ALA A 144 -3.01 11.30 7.93
C ALA A 144 -1.60 11.74 7.50
N HIS A 145 -1.00 11.09 6.50
CA HIS A 145 0.23 11.63 5.94
C HIS A 145 -0.06 12.90 5.13
N PRO A 146 0.92 13.81 5.00
CA PRO A 146 0.71 15.10 4.35
C PRO A 146 0.52 15.05 2.81
N ASP A 147 0.87 13.94 2.16
CA ASP A 147 0.65 13.70 0.72
C ASP A 147 -0.82 13.41 0.37
#